data_AF-A0A522CL13-F1
#
_entry.id   AF-A0A522CL13-F1
#
_cell.length_a   1.000
_cell.length_b   1.000
_cell.length_c   1.000
_cell.angle_alpha   90.00
_cell.angle_beta   90.00
_cell.angle_gamma   90.00
#
_symmetry.space_group_name_H-M   'P 1'
#
loop_
_entity.id
_entity.type
_entity.pdbx_description
1 polymer ?
#
loop_
_entity_poly.entity_id
_entity_poly.type
_entity_poly.pdbx_seq_one_letter_code
_entity_poly.pdbx_strand_id
1 'polypeptide(L)'
;MIPLTDDTKYRVRRLFSHADQPRAEKMLLETCGDTLPLVKSDNWAMAERIRFAVLKLSNGNIEELEKHIREAHIDWRDVLVAAEFAERVDAHKEWEP
;
A
#
# COMPACT_ATOMS: atom_id res chain seq x y z
N MET A 1 10.78 -7.00 -8.45
CA MET A 1 9.87 -6.95 -7.30
C MET A 1 10.49 -6.06 -6.24
N ILE A 2 9.74 -5.10 -5.71
CA ILE A 2 10.19 -4.21 -4.63
C ILE A 2 9.82 -4.86 -3.27
N PRO A 3 10.77 -5.33 -2.45
CA PRO A 3 10.51 -5.85 -1.11
C PRO A 3 9.66 -4.95 -0.22
N LEU A 4 8.97 -5.57 0.75
CA LEU A 4 8.28 -4.84 1.81
C LEU A 4 9.28 -4.34 2.85
N THR A 5 9.13 -3.07 3.24
CA THR A 5 9.87 -2.48 4.37
C THR A 5 9.32 -2.98 5.69
N ASP A 6 10.11 -2.83 6.76
CA ASP A 6 9.67 -3.17 8.11
C ASP A 6 8.48 -2.31 8.56
N ASP A 7 8.41 -1.06 8.10
CA ASP A 7 7.29 -0.14 8.35
C ASP A 7 6.00 -0.60 7.65
N THR A 8 6.11 -1.15 6.44
CA THR A 8 4.96 -1.76 5.75
C THR A 8 4.45 -2.97 6.52
N LYS A 9 5.35 -3.89 6.91
CA LYS A 9 4.99 -5.09 7.68
C LYS A 9 4.41 -4.73 9.06
N TYR A 10 4.94 -3.69 9.69
CA TYR A 10 4.41 -3.18 10.96
C TYR A 10 2.95 -2.77 10.84
N ARG A 11 2.60 -1.98 9.81
CA ARG A 11 1.22 -1.53 9.56
C ARG A 11 0.29 -2.69 9.21
N VAL A 12 0.76 -3.68 8.45
CA VAL A 12 0.00 -4.91 8.19
C VAL A 12 -0.35 -5.64 9.49
N ARG A 13 0.62 -5.80 10.41
CA ARG A 13 0.38 -6.44 11.72
C ARG A 13 -0.59 -5.66 12.61
N ARG A 14 -0.65 -4.34 12.47
CA ARG A 14 -1.55 -3.46 13.22
C ARG A 14 -3.00 -3.50 12.70
N LEU A 15 -3.17 -3.58 11.38
CA LEU A 15 -4.47 -3.50 10.72
C LEU A 15 -5.18 -4.85 10.61
N PHE A 16 -4.44 -5.92 10.32
CA PHE A 16 -5.03 -7.20 9.94
C PHE A 16 -4.96 -8.23 11.05
N SER A 17 -5.95 -9.13 11.06
CA SER A 17 -5.92 -10.33 11.89
C SER A 17 -4.68 -11.17 11.59
N HIS A 18 -4.21 -11.96 12.56
CA HIS A 18 -3.08 -12.88 12.34
C HIS A 18 -3.31 -13.85 11.17
N ALA A 19 -4.57 -14.21 10.87
CA ALA A 19 -4.90 -15.07 9.74
C ALA A 19 -4.74 -14.36 8.39
N ASP A 20 -5.00 -13.06 8.33
CA ASP A 20 -4.99 -12.28 7.09
C ASP A 20 -3.64 -11.62 6.80
N GLN A 21 -2.78 -11.44 7.81
CA GLN A 21 -1.45 -10.83 7.66
C GLN A 21 -0.62 -11.45 6.52
N PRO A 22 -0.47 -12.79 6.41
CA PRO A 22 0.30 -13.38 5.31
C PRO A 22 -0.28 -13.08 3.93
N ARG A 23 -1.62 -13.02 3.82
CA ARG A 23 -2.30 -12.71 2.56
C ARG A 23 -2.12 -11.24 2.19
N ALA A 24 -2.26 -10.33 3.13
CA ALA A 24 -2.02 -8.90 2.93
C ALA A 24 -0.57 -8.61 2.50
N GLU A 25 0.42 -9.19 3.20
CA GLU A 25 1.84 -9.04 2.83
C GLU A 25 2.11 -9.58 1.42
N LYS A 26 1.58 -10.75 1.10
CA LYS A 26 1.74 -11.34 -0.25
C LYS A 26 1.18 -10.44 -1.34
N MET A 27 -0.03 -9.89 -1.15
CA MET A 27 -0.64 -8.97 -2.12
C MET A 27 0.20 -7.70 -2.29
N LEU A 28 0.63 -7.07 -1.20
CA LEU A 28 1.46 -5.85 -1.29
C LEU A 28 2.81 -6.10 -1.98
N LEU A 29 3.41 -7.26 -1.74
CA LEU A 29 4.70 -7.65 -2.32
C LEU A 29 4.57 -7.94 -3.82
N GLU A 30 3.58 -8.75 -4.20
CA GLU A 30 3.46 -9.30 -5.56
C GLU A 30 2.70 -8.38 -6.52
N THR A 31 1.80 -7.54 -6.03
CA THR A 31 0.90 -6.75 -6.88
C THR A 31 0.87 -5.25 -6.57
N CYS A 32 1.49 -4.77 -5.50
CA CYS A 32 1.47 -3.34 -5.16
C CYS A 32 2.90 -2.77 -5.09
N GLY A 33 3.65 -2.82 -6.20
CA GLY A 33 5.04 -2.37 -6.26
C GLY A 33 5.46 -1.96 -7.66
N ASP A 34 6.47 -2.63 -8.22
CA ASP A 34 6.95 -2.43 -9.59
C ASP A 34 6.00 -2.99 -10.68
N THR A 35 4.87 -3.56 -10.26
CA THR A 35 3.75 -3.93 -11.12
C THR A 35 2.80 -2.76 -11.41
N LEU A 36 2.88 -1.68 -10.63
CA LEU A 36 2.01 -0.51 -10.79
C LEU A 36 2.45 0.35 -11.99
N PRO A 37 1.51 0.97 -12.71
CA PRO A 37 1.84 1.80 -13.87
C PRO A 37 2.73 2.97 -13.45
N LEU A 38 3.78 3.24 -14.23
CA LEU A 38 4.75 4.32 -14.01
C LEU A 38 5.59 4.20 -12.71
N VAL A 39 5.50 3.08 -11.98
CA VAL A 39 6.38 2.78 -10.84
C VAL A 39 7.51 1.88 -11.31
N LYS A 40 8.73 2.42 -11.35
CA LYS A 40 9.93 1.66 -11.71
C LYS A 40 10.43 0.83 -10.53
N SER A 41 11.15 -0.25 -10.83
CA SER A 41 11.70 -1.17 -9.83
C SER A 41 12.75 -0.57 -8.89
N ASP A 42 13.32 0.59 -9.25
CA ASP A 42 14.25 1.37 -8.43
C ASP A 42 13.54 2.42 -7.55
N ASN A 43 12.22 2.58 -7.64
CA ASN A 43 11.46 3.59 -6.92
C ASN A 43 10.74 3.06 -5.68
N TRP A 44 11.53 2.63 -4.71
CA TRP A 44 11.08 2.07 -3.43
C TRP A 44 10.16 3.00 -2.65
N ALA A 45 10.50 4.30 -2.62
CA ALA A 45 9.74 5.30 -1.88
C ALA A 45 8.32 5.50 -2.44
N MET A 46 8.17 5.46 -3.77
CA MET A 46 6.84 5.57 -4.38
C MET A 46 5.99 4.32 -4.10
N ALA A 47 6.59 3.13 -4.23
CA ALA A 47 5.88 1.88 -3.91
C ALA A 47 5.41 1.85 -2.45
N GLU A 48 6.25 2.27 -1.50
CA GLU A 48 5.87 2.36 -0.09
C GLU A 48 4.72 3.34 0.14
N ARG A 49 4.78 4.54 -0.44
CA ARG A 49 3.71 5.54 -0.34
C ARG A 49 2.36 4.99 -0.84
N ILE A 50 2.35 4.27 -1.96
CA ILE A 50 1.13 3.68 -2.50
C ILE A 50 0.65 2.50 -1.64
N ARG A 51 1.56 1.65 -1.16
CA ARG A 51 1.22 0.56 -0.22
C ARG A 51 0.55 1.09 1.03
N PHE A 52 1.04 2.19 1.59
CA PHE A 52 0.43 2.81 2.76
C PHE A 52 -0.95 3.37 2.44
N ALA A 53 -1.13 3.95 1.24
CA ALA A 53 -2.42 4.46 0.81
C ALA A 53 -3.48 3.34 0.74
N VAL A 54 -3.18 2.22 0.08
CA VAL A 54 -4.12 1.09 -0.01
C VAL A 54 -4.38 0.45 1.36
N LEU A 55 -3.39 0.42 2.25
CA LEU A 55 -3.54 -0.04 3.64
C LEU A 55 -4.46 0.88 4.47
N LYS A 56 -4.28 2.21 4.35
CA LYS A 56 -5.14 3.18 5.04
C LYS A 56 -6.59 3.05 4.60
N LEU A 57 -6.80 2.96 3.28
CA LEU A 57 -8.13 2.85 2.70
C LEU A 57 -8.81 1.51 3.01
N SER A 58 -8.04 0.42 3.11
CA SER A 58 -8.60 -0.89 3.42
C SER A 58 -9.11 -1.03 4.86
N ASN A 59 -8.61 -0.21 5.79
CA ASN A 59 -8.97 -0.21 7.21
C ASN A 59 -8.99 -1.64 7.83
N GLY A 60 -7.98 -2.45 7.50
CA GLY A 60 -7.84 -3.83 8.01
C GLY A 60 -8.77 -4.87 7.36
N ASN A 61 -9.60 -4.50 6.38
CA ASN A 61 -10.40 -5.43 5.60
C ASN A 61 -9.62 -5.95 4.38
N ILE A 62 -9.53 -7.27 4.21
CA ILE A 62 -8.71 -7.88 3.16
C ILE A 62 -9.32 -7.74 1.76
N GLU A 63 -10.64 -7.75 1.63
CA GLU A 63 -11.34 -7.52 0.37
C GLU A 63 -11.19 -6.07 -0.12
N GLU A 64 -11.27 -5.10 0.80
CA GLU A 64 -11.02 -3.68 0.48
C GLU A 64 -9.55 -3.44 0.12
N LEU A 65 -8.60 -4.15 0.75
CA LEU A 65 -7.19 -4.08 0.33
C LEU A 65 -7.05 -4.54 -1.12
N GLU A 66 -7.67 -5.67 -1.49
CA GLU A 66 -7.64 -6.18 -2.85
C GLU A 66 -8.25 -5.18 -3.84
N LYS A 67 -9.38 -4.57 -3.47
CA LYS A 67 -10.05 -3.54 -4.27
C LYS A 67 -9.17 -2.32 -4.50
N HIS A 68 -8.58 -1.75 -3.46
CA HIS A 68 -7.73 -0.55 -3.60
C HIS A 68 -6.41 -0.84 -4.32
N ILE A 69 -5.89 -2.06 -4.24
CA ILE A 69 -4.77 -2.50 -5.10
C ILE A 69 -5.19 -2.52 -6.57
N ARG A 70 -6.39 -3.01 -6.90
CA ARG A 70 -6.90 -2.97 -8.28
C ARG A 70 -7.08 -1.53 -8.77
N GLU A 71 -7.60 -0.63 -7.93
CA GLU A 71 -7.72 0.79 -8.24
C GLU A 71 -6.34 1.43 -8.48
N ALA A 72 -5.32 1.06 -7.71
CA ALA A 72 -3.95 1.55 -7.91
C ALA A 72 -3.33 1.12 -9.26
N HIS A 73 -3.77 -0.01 -9.82
CA HIS A 73 -3.36 -0.41 -11.17
C HIS A 73 -4.06 0.39 -12.27
N ILE A 74 -5.23 0.97 -11.98
CA ILE A 74 -5.92 1.88 -12.90
C ILE A 74 -5.25 3.25 -12.82
N ASP A 75 -5.25 3.85 -11.62
CA ASP A 75 -4.55 5.09 -11.33
C ASP A 75 -4.20 5.21 -9.84
N TRP A 76 -2.94 4.98 -9.50
CA TRP A 76 -2.46 5.13 -8.13
C TRP A 76 -2.51 6.58 -7.63
N ARG A 77 -2.59 7.58 -8.51
CA ARG A 77 -2.69 8.99 -8.08
C ARG A 77 -4.03 9.24 -7.38
N ASP A 78 -5.11 8.66 -7.89
CA ASP A 78 -6.43 8.74 -7.26
C ASP A 78 -6.45 8.04 -5.91
N VAL A 79 -5.74 6.90 -5.79
CA VAL A 79 -5.56 6.21 -4.50
C VAL A 79 -4.80 7.08 -3.50
N LEU A 80 -3.77 7.82 -3.93
CA LEU A 80 -3.07 8.77 -3.07
C LEU A 80 -3.96 9.94 -2.66
N VAL A 81 -4.83 10.44 -3.54
CA VAL A 81 -5.79 11.50 -3.20
C VAL A 81 -6.80 11.00 -2.18
N ALA A 82 -7.39 9.83 -2.41
CA ALA A 82 -8.36 9.20 -1.51
C ALA A 82 -7.77 8.93 -0.13
N ALA A 83 -6.50 8.52 -0.06
CA ALA A 83 -5.78 8.31 1.20
C ALA A 83 -5.27 9.61 1.85
N GLU A 84 -5.50 10.78 1.25
CA GLU A 84 -5.00 12.09 1.68
C GLU A 84 -3.46 12.18 1.68
N PHE A 85 -2.81 11.36 0.85
CA PHE A 85 -1.36 11.32 0.69
C PHE A 85 -0.88 12.04 -0.55
N ALA A 86 -1.71 12.68 -1.36
CA ALA A 86 -1.31 13.31 -2.63
C ALA A 86 -0.51 14.62 -2.46
N GLU A 87 -0.95 15.50 -1.55
CA GLU A 87 -0.43 16.87 -1.41
C GLU A 87 0.99 16.93 -0.83
N ARG A 88 1.34 15.97 0.04
CA ARG A 88 2.64 15.88 0.69
C ARG A 88 3.28 14.52 0.43
N VAL A 89 4.49 14.53 -0.13
CA VAL A 89 5.22 13.30 -0.51
C VAL A 89 5.54 12.40 0.69
N ASP A 90 5.63 12.98 1.88
CA ASP A 90 5.99 12.35 3.14
C ASP A 90 4.81 12.07 4.08
N ALA A 91 3.58 12.52 3.75
CA ALA A 91 2.40 12.38 4.61
C ALA A 91 2.12 10.93 5.04
N HIS A 92 2.40 9.96 4.15
CA HIS A 92 2.26 8.54 4.47
C HIS A 92 3.12 8.10 5.67
N LYS A 93 4.27 8.72 5.89
CA LYS A 93 5.17 8.39 7.01
C LYS A 93 4.64 8.82 8.38
N GLU A 94 3.73 9.79 8.39
CA GLU A 94 3.08 10.29 9.61
C GLU A 94 1.82 9.50 9.97
N TRP A 95 1.32 8.65 9.06
CA TRP A 95 0.11 7.88 9.28
C TRP A 95 0.36 6.60 10.09
N GLU A 96 -0.41 6.44 11.16
CA GLU A 96 -0.43 5.25 12.00
C GLU A 96 -1.86 4.65 12.07
N PRO A 97 -2.01 3.32 11.89
CA PRO A 97 -3.28 2.60 12.02
C PRO A 97 -3.64 2.18 13.46
#